data_AF-A0A529SJL2-F1
#
_entry.id   AF-A0A529SJL2-F1
#
_cell.length_a   1.000
_cell.length_b   1.000
_cell.length_c   1.000
_cell.angle_alpha   90.00
_cell.angle_beta   90.00
_cell.angle_gamma   90.00
#
_symmetry.space_group_name_H-M   'P 1'
#
loop_
_entity.id
_entity.type
_entity.pdbx_description
1 polymer ?
#
loop_
_entity_poly.entity_id
_entity_poly.type
_entity_poly.pdbx_seq_one_letter_code
_entity_poly.pdbx_strand_id
1 'polypeptide(L)'
;LYILLTASTAWFMPDANWDMLPYLAIAEEGAYPDPQALHDYAYSTVKAGVPAGDYKTLTDDGGGFRSHMAQNAADFHSLLGMYRIKFLYAEILSSLSHVVSPVDAMRLVQVFSVLLFGAVTLAWLRAEGALAMAPVVGAILIMADFGDAARAST
;
A
#
# COMPACT_ATOMS: atom_id res chain seq x y z
N LEU A 1 -16.93 15.35 -1.55
CA LEU A 1 -17.62 14.10 -1.17
C LEU A 1 -16.91 12.87 -1.72
N TYR A 2 -16.74 12.74 -3.05
CA TYR A 2 -16.08 11.57 -3.67
C TYR A 2 -14.75 11.19 -3.01
N ILE A 3 -13.78 12.12 -2.91
CA ILE A 3 -12.49 11.90 -2.23
C ILE A 3 -12.64 11.36 -0.80
N LEU A 4 -13.60 11.89 -0.02
CA LEU A 4 -13.83 11.44 1.35
C LEU A 4 -14.39 10.03 1.39
N LEU A 5 -15.29 9.69 0.46
CA LEU A 5 -15.80 8.34 0.32
C LEU A 5 -14.68 7.37 -0.09
N THR A 6 -13.83 7.76 -1.05
CA THR A 6 -12.67 6.97 -1.46
C THR A 6 -11.69 6.73 -0.32
N ALA A 7 -11.36 7.76 0.46
CA ALA A 7 -10.52 7.64 1.65
C ALA A 7 -11.16 6.72 2.70
N SER A 8 -12.47 6.84 2.92
CA SER A 8 -13.21 5.97 3.83
C SER A 8 -13.21 4.52 3.36
N THR A 9 -13.42 4.26 2.06
CA THR A 9 -13.39 2.90 1.52
C THR A 9 -11.99 2.30 1.54
N ALA A 10 -10.94 3.09 1.29
CA ALA A 10 -9.56 2.64 1.43
C ALA A 10 -9.23 2.20 2.87
N TRP A 11 -9.83 2.85 3.87
CA TRP A 11 -9.64 2.49 5.28
C TRP A 11 -10.44 1.24 5.69
N PHE A 12 -11.73 1.18 5.37
CA PHE A 12 -12.62 0.11 5.85
C PHE A 12 -12.68 -1.12 4.94
N MET A 13 -12.30 -0.98 3.68
CA MET A 13 -12.30 -2.04 2.67
C MET A 13 -10.99 -2.00 1.86
N PRO A 14 -9.82 -2.12 2.52
CA PRO A 14 -8.53 -2.13 1.83
C PRO A 14 -8.39 -3.42 1.00
N ASP A 15 -7.77 -3.31 -0.17
CA ASP A 15 -7.41 -4.47 -0.97
C ASP A 15 -5.99 -4.90 -0.64
N ALA A 16 -5.86 -6.14 -0.18
CA ALA A 16 -4.57 -6.76 0.06
C ALA A 16 -3.83 -6.94 -1.26
N ASN A 17 -2.63 -6.38 -1.35
CA ASN A 17 -1.79 -6.48 -2.53
C ASN A 17 -0.52 -7.27 -2.20
N TRP A 18 0.02 -7.96 -3.21
CA TRP A 18 1.27 -8.71 -3.07
C TRP A 18 2.44 -7.79 -2.72
N ASP A 19 2.43 -6.56 -3.23
CA ASP A 19 3.46 -5.55 -2.99
C ASP A 19 3.60 -5.17 -1.50
N MET A 20 2.61 -5.47 -0.65
CA MET A 20 2.74 -5.31 0.80
C MET A 20 3.93 -6.07 1.37
N LEU A 21 4.20 -7.28 0.89
CA LEU A 21 5.28 -8.13 1.37
C LEU A 21 6.66 -7.48 1.15
N PRO A 22 7.07 -7.15 -0.09
CA PRO A 22 8.36 -6.51 -0.32
C PRO A 22 8.44 -5.09 0.26
N TYR A 23 7.35 -4.32 0.32
CA TYR A 23 7.39 -2.99 0.94
C TYR A 23 7.60 -3.03 2.45
N LEU A 24 6.95 -3.96 3.15
CA LEU A 24 7.19 -4.19 4.57
C LEU A 24 8.61 -4.72 4.83
N ALA A 25 9.13 -5.58 3.95
CA ALA A 25 10.51 -6.03 4.04
C ALA A 25 11.48 -4.85 3.91
N ILE A 26 11.41 -4.04 2.85
CA ILE A 26 12.37 -2.93 2.69
C ILE A 26 12.26 -1.84 3.77
N ALA A 27 11.09 -1.68 4.40
CA ALA A 27 10.91 -0.75 5.51
C ALA A 27 11.67 -1.18 6.78
N GLU A 28 12.03 -2.47 6.90
CA GLU A 28 12.66 -3.05 8.09
C GLU A 28 13.99 -3.77 7.78
N GLU A 29 14.55 -3.55 6.58
CA GLU A 29 15.87 -4.08 6.19
C GLU A 29 17.00 -3.64 7.14
N GLY A 30 16.86 -2.46 7.75
CA GLY A 30 17.81 -1.97 8.75
C GLY A 30 17.74 -2.74 10.08
N ALA A 31 16.57 -3.28 10.43
CA ALA A 31 16.33 -4.04 11.66
C ALA A 31 16.63 -5.53 11.50
N TYR A 32 16.36 -6.09 10.30
CA TYR A 32 16.56 -7.51 9.99
C TYR A 32 17.54 -7.69 8.81
N PRO A 33 18.85 -7.78 9.09
CA PRO A 33 19.87 -7.92 8.04
C PRO A 33 19.97 -9.33 7.46
N ASP A 34 19.39 -10.34 8.12
CA ASP A 34 19.35 -11.71 7.62
C ASP A 34 18.14 -11.90 6.68
N PRO A 35 18.33 -12.40 5.43
CA PRO A 35 17.25 -12.59 4.47
C PRO A 35 16.11 -13.47 4.97
N GLN A 36 16.39 -14.50 5.78
CA GLN A 36 15.36 -15.37 6.33
C GLN A 36 14.56 -14.64 7.41
N ALA A 37 15.23 -13.96 8.35
CA ALA A 37 14.55 -13.18 9.38
C ALA A 37 13.67 -12.07 8.78
N LEU A 38 14.13 -11.40 7.72
CA LEU A 38 13.37 -10.37 7.03
C LEU A 38 12.15 -10.94 6.30
N HIS A 39 12.31 -12.09 5.65
CA HIS A 39 11.21 -12.81 5.02
C HIS A 39 10.17 -13.22 6.06
N ASP A 40 10.59 -13.87 7.15
CA ASP A 40 9.71 -14.28 8.23
C ASP A 40 8.94 -13.09 8.82
N TYR A 41 9.63 -11.95 9.03
CA TYR A 41 9.01 -10.70 9.47
C TYR A 41 7.91 -10.24 8.50
N ALA A 42 8.22 -10.10 7.21
CA ALA A 42 7.28 -9.57 6.22
C ALA A 42 6.03 -10.48 6.11
N TYR A 43 6.23 -11.79 5.96
CA TYR A 43 5.13 -12.74 5.80
C TYR A 43 4.30 -12.88 7.07
N SER A 44 4.92 -12.94 8.25
CA SER A 44 4.17 -13.01 9.52
C SER A 44 3.39 -11.73 9.81
N THR A 45 3.94 -10.56 9.48
CA THR A 45 3.29 -9.27 9.63
C THR A 45 2.06 -9.15 8.73
N VAL A 46 2.18 -9.49 7.44
CA VAL A 46 1.04 -9.49 6.53
C VAL A 46 -0.01 -10.51 6.99
N LYS A 47 0.41 -11.72 7.37
CA LYS A 47 -0.49 -12.76 7.88
C LYS A 47 -1.31 -12.32 9.09
N ALA A 48 -0.72 -11.51 9.98
CA ALA A 48 -1.39 -10.98 11.15
C ALA A 48 -2.31 -9.80 10.84
N GLY A 49 -2.02 -9.01 9.79
CA GLY A 49 -2.73 -7.77 9.47
C GLY A 49 -3.83 -7.88 8.42
N VAL A 50 -3.96 -9.01 7.72
CA VAL A 50 -4.96 -9.22 6.66
C VAL A 50 -5.85 -10.45 6.92
N PRO A 51 -7.08 -10.48 6.38
CA PRO A 51 -7.93 -11.68 6.44
C PRO A 51 -7.24 -12.93 5.90
N ALA A 52 -7.52 -14.10 6.48
CA ALA A 52 -6.86 -15.35 6.09
C ALA A 52 -7.07 -15.73 4.61
N GLY A 53 -8.23 -15.39 4.03
CA GLY A 53 -8.50 -15.57 2.61
C GLY A 53 -7.57 -14.74 1.73
N ASP A 54 -7.39 -13.46 2.08
CA ASP A 54 -6.51 -12.54 1.38
C ASP A 54 -5.05 -12.98 1.49
N TYR A 55 -4.60 -13.33 2.70
CA TYR A 55 -3.26 -13.86 2.91
C TYR A 55 -2.99 -15.08 2.04
N LYS A 56 -3.96 -16.01 1.96
CA LYS A 56 -3.85 -17.17 1.08
C LYS A 56 -3.66 -16.75 -0.38
N THR A 57 -4.46 -15.80 -0.88
CA THR A 57 -4.31 -15.28 -2.26
C THR A 57 -2.95 -14.58 -2.49
N LEU A 58 -2.36 -13.99 -1.45
CA LEU A 58 -1.04 -13.38 -1.53
C LEU A 58 0.11 -14.39 -1.55
N THR A 59 -0.07 -15.59 -0.99
CA THR A 59 1.02 -16.56 -0.81
C THR A 59 0.84 -17.88 -1.55
N ASP A 60 -0.36 -18.20 -2.02
CA ASP A 60 -0.71 -19.47 -2.64
C ASP A 60 -1.44 -19.23 -3.95
N ASP A 61 -0.67 -19.24 -5.04
CA ASP A 61 -1.12 -19.20 -6.43
C ASP A 61 -1.03 -20.58 -7.10
N GLY A 62 -1.07 -21.67 -6.32
CA GLY A 62 -1.05 -23.04 -6.83
C GLY A 62 0.34 -23.53 -7.25
N GLY A 63 1.39 -23.09 -6.56
CA GLY A 63 2.79 -23.44 -6.88
C GLY A 63 3.46 -22.50 -7.89
N GLY A 64 2.85 -21.35 -8.16
CA GLY A 64 3.42 -20.32 -9.01
C GLY A 64 4.44 -19.43 -8.30
N PHE A 65 4.57 -18.21 -8.80
CA PHE A 65 5.55 -17.24 -8.33
C PHE A 65 5.34 -16.85 -6.86
N ARG A 66 4.09 -16.62 -6.43
CA ARG A 66 3.80 -16.22 -5.04
C ARG A 66 4.10 -17.34 -4.08
N SER A 67 3.73 -18.57 -4.45
CA SER A 67 4.03 -19.78 -3.67
C SER A 67 5.53 -19.99 -3.51
N HIS A 68 6.30 -19.78 -4.59
CA HIS A 68 7.76 -19.88 -4.57
C HIS A 68 8.39 -18.81 -3.66
N MET A 69 7.99 -17.55 -3.79
CA MET A 69 8.50 -16.45 -2.96
C MET A 69 8.13 -16.63 -1.49
N ALA A 70 6.99 -17.25 -1.18
CA ALA A 70 6.60 -17.59 0.19
C ALA A 70 7.46 -18.70 0.81
N GLN A 71 8.12 -19.52 0.00
CA GLN A 71 8.92 -20.66 0.46
C GLN A 71 10.44 -20.40 0.38
N ASN A 72 10.87 -19.42 -0.43
CA ASN A 72 12.27 -19.15 -0.68
C ASN A 72 12.64 -17.70 -0.33
N ALA A 73 13.24 -17.52 0.85
CA ALA A 73 13.67 -16.21 1.36
C ALA A 73 14.79 -15.57 0.52
N ALA A 74 15.71 -16.36 -0.04
CA ALA A 74 16.80 -15.83 -0.85
C ALA A 74 16.30 -15.20 -2.15
N ASP A 75 15.37 -15.87 -2.83
CA ASP A 75 14.79 -15.38 -4.07
C ASP A 75 13.88 -14.17 -3.81
N PHE A 76 13.10 -14.19 -2.72
CA PHE A 76 12.34 -13.01 -2.28
C PHE A 76 13.25 -11.81 -2.01
N HIS A 77 14.35 -12.00 -1.27
CA HIS A 77 15.31 -10.94 -0.98
C HIS A 77 15.97 -10.37 -2.25
N SER A 78 16.24 -11.21 -3.25
CA SER A 78 16.80 -10.77 -4.54
C SER A 78 15.89 -9.77 -5.26
N LEU A 79 14.57 -9.89 -5.04
CA LEU A 79 13.54 -9.08 -5.69
C LEU A 79 13.39 -7.69 -5.06
N LEU A 80 13.79 -7.54 -3.79
CA LEU A 80 13.70 -6.28 -3.04
C LEU A 80 14.47 -5.13 -3.71
N GLY A 81 15.48 -5.44 -4.53
CA GLY A 81 16.23 -4.44 -5.30
C GLY A 81 15.34 -3.52 -6.14
N MET A 82 14.25 -4.02 -6.71
CA MET A 82 13.28 -3.21 -7.47
C MET A 82 12.46 -2.29 -6.55
N TYR A 83 12.11 -2.76 -5.35
CA TYR A 83 11.25 -2.02 -4.42
C TYR A 83 11.99 -0.88 -3.72
N ARG A 84 13.31 -0.98 -3.55
CA ARG A 84 14.18 0.06 -2.97
C ARG A 84 14.15 1.39 -3.74
N ILE A 85 13.69 1.40 -5.00
CA ILE A 85 13.55 2.64 -5.78
C ILE A 85 12.57 3.62 -5.09
N LYS A 86 11.53 3.12 -4.42
CA LYS A 86 10.60 3.94 -3.64
C LYS A 86 11.10 4.20 -2.21
N PHE A 87 12.35 4.66 -2.05
CA PHE A 87 12.98 4.89 -0.74
C PHE A 87 12.12 5.73 0.23
N LEU A 88 11.55 6.84 -0.26
CA LEU A 88 10.71 7.70 0.57
C LEU A 88 9.50 6.97 1.15
N TYR A 89 8.91 6.05 0.39
CA TYR A 89 7.79 5.24 0.86
C TYR A 89 8.23 4.27 1.96
N ALA A 90 9.36 3.60 1.78
CA ALA A 90 9.92 2.68 2.78
C ALA A 90 10.23 3.40 4.10
N GLU A 91 10.81 4.60 4.04
CA GLU A 91 11.16 5.39 5.22
C GLU A 91 9.91 5.89 5.98
N ILE A 92 8.90 6.37 5.25
CA ILE A 92 7.61 6.74 5.85
C ILE A 92 6.96 5.51 6.49
N LEU A 93 7.00 4.37 5.81
CA LEU A 93 6.42 3.13 6.34
C LEU A 93 7.14 2.64 7.59
N SER A 94 8.48 2.66 7.59
CA SER A 94 9.32 2.31 8.73
C SER A 94 9.00 3.19 9.95
N SER A 95 9.02 4.51 9.75
CA SER A 95 8.73 5.47 10.83
C SER A 95 7.30 5.33 11.40
N LEU A 96 6.30 5.08 10.55
CA LEU A 96 4.91 4.86 11.00
C LEU A 96 4.74 3.52 11.72
N SER A 97 5.51 2.49 11.32
CA SER A 97 5.46 1.15 11.92
C SER A 97 5.95 1.12 13.38
N HIS A 98 6.63 2.18 13.84
CA HIS A 98 6.94 2.38 15.26
C HIS A 98 5.74 2.82 16.12
N VAL A 99 4.67 3.32 15.49
CA VAL A 99 3.52 3.92 16.18
C VAL A 99 2.26 3.08 16.00
N VAL A 100 2.07 2.49 14.82
CA VAL A 100 0.92 1.66 14.47
C VAL A 100 1.37 0.30 13.93
N SER A 101 0.44 -0.63 13.74
CA SER A 101 0.79 -1.88 13.07
C SER A 101 1.33 -1.60 11.65
N PRO A 102 2.31 -2.36 11.13
CA PRO A 102 2.90 -2.06 9.82
C PRO A 102 1.88 -2.10 8.67
N VAL A 103 0.87 -2.98 8.75
CA VAL A 103 -0.23 -3.02 7.78
C VAL A 103 -1.13 -1.78 7.89
N ASP A 104 -1.40 -1.30 9.11
CA ASP A 104 -2.15 -0.05 9.28
C ASP A 104 -1.32 1.18 8.84
N ALA A 105 0.00 1.15 8.98
CA ALA A 105 0.87 2.19 8.45
C ALA A 105 0.72 2.32 6.92
N MET A 106 0.68 1.19 6.19
CA MET A 106 0.40 1.21 4.74
C MET A 106 -0.98 1.83 4.44
N ARG A 107 -2.02 1.45 5.19
CA ARG A 107 -3.38 2.01 5.04
C ARG A 107 -3.40 3.52 5.31
N LEU A 108 -2.67 3.98 6.32
CA LEU A 108 -2.56 5.41 6.65
C LEU A 108 -1.88 6.19 5.52
N VAL A 109 -0.78 5.68 4.95
CA VAL A 109 -0.11 6.33 3.82
C VAL A 109 -1.06 6.47 2.63
N GLN A 110 -1.84 5.43 2.34
CA GLN A 110 -2.82 5.44 1.26
C GLN A 110 -3.95 6.45 1.51
N VAL A 111 -4.60 6.40 2.68
CA VAL A 111 -5.67 7.35 3.06
C VAL A 111 -5.16 8.79 3.04
N PHE A 112 -3.97 9.03 3.59
CA PHE A 112 -3.36 10.35 3.57
C PHE A 112 -3.10 10.82 2.14
N SER A 113 -2.58 9.95 1.27
CA SER A 113 -2.33 10.27 -0.14
C SER A 113 -3.61 10.65 -0.89
N VAL A 114 -4.71 9.93 -0.65
CA VAL A 114 -6.03 10.24 -1.24
C VAL A 114 -6.54 11.61 -0.77
N LEU A 115 -6.46 11.89 0.53
CA LEU A 115 -6.89 13.16 1.10
C LEU A 115 -6.03 14.32 0.62
N LEU A 116 -4.71 14.13 0.59
CA LEU A 116 -3.76 15.13 0.10
C LEU A 116 -3.99 15.43 -1.37
N PHE A 117 -4.15 14.40 -2.21
CA PHE A 117 -4.47 14.57 -3.62
C PHE A 117 -5.75 15.40 -3.81
N GLY A 118 -6.84 15.03 -3.13
CA GLY A 118 -8.08 15.79 -3.23
C GLY A 118 -7.97 17.23 -2.71
N ALA A 119 -7.23 17.47 -1.63
CA ALA A 119 -6.98 18.80 -1.10
C ALA A 119 -6.19 19.67 -2.09
N VAL A 120 -5.14 19.12 -2.70
CA VAL A 120 -4.34 19.80 -3.73
C VAL A 120 -5.19 20.09 -4.97
N THR A 121 -5.99 19.14 -5.44
CA THR A 121 -6.90 19.34 -6.57
C THR A 121 -7.92 20.46 -6.30
N LEU A 122 -8.52 20.49 -5.11
CA LEU A 122 -9.49 21.53 -4.75
C LEU A 122 -8.82 22.90 -4.56
N ALA A 123 -7.63 22.94 -3.98
CA ALA A 123 -6.84 24.16 -3.85
C ALA A 123 -6.47 24.73 -5.21
N TRP A 124 -6.08 23.86 -6.15
CA TRP A 124 -5.78 24.24 -7.53
C TRP A 124 -7.02 24.77 -8.27
N LEU A 125 -8.16 24.05 -8.22
CA LEU A 125 -9.41 24.52 -8.83
C LEU A 125 -9.88 25.86 -8.25
N ARG A 126 -9.67 26.08 -6.95
CA ARG A 126 -9.97 27.36 -6.30
C ARG A 126 -9.06 28.48 -6.81
N ALA A 127 -7.76 28.21 -6.97
CA ALA A 127 -6.80 29.19 -7.47
C ALA A 127 -7.14 29.65 -8.90
N GLU A 128 -7.64 28.73 -9.73
CA GLU A 128 -8.08 29.01 -11.11
C GLU A 128 -9.52 29.53 -11.24
N GLY A 129 -10.22 29.75 -10.12
CA GLY A 129 -11.64 30.17 -10.13
C GLY A 129 -12.61 29.13 -10.69
N ALA A 130 -12.16 27.89 -10.87
CA ALA A 130 -12.88 26.78 -11.49
C ALA A 130 -13.50 25.80 -10.47
N LEU A 131 -13.72 26.22 -9.22
CA LEU A 131 -14.20 25.35 -8.16
C LEU A 131 -15.55 24.68 -8.49
N ALA A 132 -16.40 25.33 -9.29
CA ALA A 132 -17.66 24.78 -9.79
C ALA A 132 -17.46 23.51 -10.64
N MET A 133 -16.27 23.28 -11.20
CA MET A 133 -15.92 22.10 -11.99
C MET A 133 -15.50 20.89 -11.14
N ALA A 134 -15.45 21.02 -9.80
CA ALA A 134 -15.10 19.92 -8.91
C ALA A 134 -15.93 18.62 -9.13
N PRO A 135 -17.25 18.67 -9.41
CA PRO A 135 -18.02 17.46 -9.75
C PRO A 135 -17.55 16.79 -11.05
N VAL A 136 -17.13 17.57 -12.05
CA VAL A 136 -16.60 17.04 -13.32
C VAL A 136 -15.28 16.32 -13.07
N VAL A 137 -14.39 16.90 -12.26
CA VAL A 137 -13.15 16.24 -11.82
C VAL A 137 -13.47 14.94 -11.07
N GLY A 138 -14.48 14.95 -10.19
CA GLY A 138 -14.96 13.73 -9.54
C GLY A 138 -15.39 12.65 -10.53
N ALA A 139 -16.15 13.02 -11.56
CA ALA A 139 -16.57 12.09 -12.61
C ALA A 139 -15.38 11.52 -13.40
N ILE A 140 -14.38 12.36 -13.73
CA ILE A 140 -13.14 11.91 -14.38
C ILE A 140 -12.39 10.91 -13.52
N LEU A 141 -12.28 11.16 -12.21
CA LEU A 141 -11.61 10.23 -11.28
C LEU A 141 -12.34 8.90 -11.16
N ILE A 142 -13.68 8.90 -11.22
CA ILE A 142 -14.48 7.67 -11.27
C ILE A 142 -14.19 6.90 -12.56
N MET A 143 -14.22 7.58 -13.71
CA MET A 143 -13.92 6.96 -15.01
C MET A 143 -12.49 6.44 -15.13
N ALA A 144 -11.57 6.97 -14.31
CA ALA A 144 -10.18 6.57 -14.25
C ALA A 144 -9.90 5.47 -13.20
N ASP A 145 -10.95 4.86 -12.63
CA ASP A 145 -10.87 3.84 -11.58
C ASP A 145 -10.00 4.25 -10.37
N PHE A 146 -10.01 5.55 -10.04
CA PHE A 146 -9.22 6.08 -8.93
C PHE A 146 -9.60 5.42 -7.59
N GLY A 147 -10.87 5.03 -7.42
CA GLY A 147 -11.34 4.36 -6.20
C GLY A 147 -10.65 3.02 -5.94
N ASP A 148 -10.50 2.19 -6.98
CA ASP A 148 -9.88 0.88 -6.87
C ASP A 148 -8.36 1.02 -6.70
N ALA A 149 -7.74 1.94 -7.46
CA ALA A 149 -6.32 2.27 -7.29
C ALA A 149 -6.03 2.77 -5.86
N ALA A 150 -6.95 3.54 -5.28
CA ALA A 150 -6.85 4.07 -3.93
C ALA A 150 -7.10 3.04 -2.81
N ARG A 151 -7.56 1.83 -3.13
CA ARG A 151 -7.71 0.72 -2.17
C ARG A 151 -6.57 -0.29 -2.23
N ALA A 152 -5.87 -0.39 -3.36
CA ALA A 152 -4.75 -1.30 -3.54
C ALA A 152 -3.55 -0.92 -2.67
N SER A 153 -3.25 -1.75 -1.66
CA SER A 153 -2.16 -1.51 -0.69
C SER A 153 -0.77 -1.68 -1.34
N THR A 154 -0.31 -0.66 -2.08
CA THR A 154 0.95 -0.62 -2.86
C THR A 154 1.83 0.60 -2.55
#